data_AF-A0A7J2IWV0-F1
#
_entry.id   AF-A0A7J2IWV0-F1
#
_cell.length_a   1.000
_cell.length_b   1.000
_cell.length_c   1.000
_cell.angle_alpha   90.00
_cell.angle_beta   90.00
_cell.angle_gamma   90.00
#
_symmetry.space_group_name_H-M   'P 1'
#
loop_
_entity.id
_entity.type
_entity.pdbx_description
1 polymer ?
#
loop_
_entity_poly.entity_id
_entity_poly.type
_entity_poly.pdbx_seq_one_letter_code
_entity_poly.pdbx_strand_id
1 'polypeptide(L)'
;VGRERHLAEVGNVYGEKIPYEELEERVLRDALRAEYERSLILLKLSEKPMSVKALAEELGMDASRVLRHVVVLKARRQVELHGVEGTSPIYRASLEV
;
A
#
# COMPACT_ATOMS: atom_id res chain seq x y z
N VAL A 1 13.29 -2.80 -6.67
CA VAL A 1 13.56 -3.55 -7.92
C VAL A 1 15.05 -3.74 -7.98
N GLY A 2 15.58 -4.97 -8.08
CA GLY A 2 17.03 -5.19 -8.16
C GLY A 2 17.65 -6.23 -7.22
N ARG A 3 16.84 -7.01 -6.49
CA ARG A 3 17.34 -8.19 -5.73
C ARG A 3 16.84 -9.52 -6.30
N GLU A 4 16.05 -9.49 -7.37
CA GLU A 4 15.50 -10.70 -7.99
C GLU A 4 16.60 -11.67 -8.45
N ARG A 5 17.65 -11.15 -9.11
CA ARG A 5 18.80 -11.96 -9.58
C ARG A 5 19.54 -12.66 -8.42
N HIS A 6 19.73 -11.95 -7.30
CA HIS A 6 20.49 -12.50 -6.17
C HIS A 6 19.73 -13.62 -5.46
N LEU A 7 18.41 -13.46 -5.28
CA LEU A 7 17.56 -14.50 -4.70
C LEU A 7 17.49 -15.77 -5.57
N ALA A 8 17.52 -15.61 -6.90
CA ALA A 8 17.46 -16.73 -7.84
C ALA A 8 18.81 -17.44 -8.06
N GLU A 9 19.92 -16.69 -8.13
CA GLU A 9 21.25 -17.24 -8.43
C GLU A 9 22.01 -17.68 -7.16
N VAL A 10 21.92 -16.91 -6.08
CA VAL A 10 22.70 -17.10 -4.84
C VAL A 10 21.90 -17.81 -3.74
N GLY A 11 20.57 -17.69 -3.77
CA GLY A 11 19.69 -18.21 -2.71
C GLY A 11 19.58 -17.25 -1.52
N ASN A 12 18.66 -17.54 -0.59
CA ASN A 12 18.56 -16.77 0.65
C ASN A 12 19.74 -17.09 1.61
N VAL A 13 19.80 -16.43 2.78
CA VAL A 13 20.87 -16.60 3.79
C VAL A 13 20.98 -18.05 4.30
N TYR A 14 19.98 -18.89 4.03
CA TYR A 14 19.90 -20.31 4.42
C TYR A 14 20.21 -21.28 3.27
N GLY A 15 20.56 -20.77 2.07
CA GLY A 15 20.87 -21.58 0.89
C GLY A 15 19.65 -22.10 0.13
N GLU A 16 18.44 -21.65 0.48
CA GLU A 16 17.22 -22.02 -0.22
C GLU A 16 17.10 -21.22 -1.51
N LYS A 17 16.95 -21.95 -2.62
CA LYS A 17 16.68 -21.38 -3.95
C LYS A 17 15.17 -21.40 -4.17
N ILE A 18 14.54 -20.24 -4.10
CA ILE A 18 13.15 -20.09 -4.57
C ILE A 18 13.22 -20.05 -6.10
N PRO A 19 12.47 -20.89 -6.83
CA PRO A 19 12.40 -20.82 -8.28
C PRO A 19 12.08 -19.39 -8.72
N TYR A 20 12.77 -18.90 -9.75
CA TYR A 20 12.58 -17.53 -10.23
C TYR A 20 11.11 -17.28 -10.58
N GLU A 21 10.43 -18.28 -11.14
CA GLU A 21 9.01 -18.19 -11.46
C GLU A 21 8.15 -17.98 -10.21
N GLU A 22 8.43 -18.69 -9.11
CA GLU A 22 7.64 -18.58 -7.87
C GLU A 22 7.90 -17.25 -7.16
N LEU A 23 9.14 -16.74 -7.23
CA LEU A 23 9.50 -15.42 -6.72
C LEU A 23 8.80 -14.31 -7.53
N GLU A 24 8.89 -14.39 -8.86
CA GLU A 24 8.25 -13.43 -9.77
C GLU A 24 6.74 -13.43 -9.58
N GLU A 25 6.11 -14.60 -9.54
CA GLU A 25 4.66 -14.72 -9.43
C GLU A 25 4.13 -14.19 -8.08
N ARG A 26 4.88 -14.39 -6.98
CA ARG A 26 4.49 -13.88 -5.65
C ARG A 26 4.75 -12.39 -5.52
N VAL A 27 5.96 -11.94 -5.86
CA VAL A 27 6.35 -10.53 -5.71
C VAL A 27 5.50 -9.64 -6.62
N LEU A 28 5.27 -10.06 -7.86
CA LEU A 28 4.43 -9.33 -8.81
C LEU A 28 2.99 -9.24 -8.33
N ARG A 29 2.41 -10.36 -7.87
CA ARG A 29 1.03 -10.38 -7.35
C ARG A 29 0.87 -9.51 -6.11
N ASP A 30 1.82 -9.56 -5.19
CA ASP A 30 1.78 -8.73 -3.98
C ASP A 30 1.94 -7.25 -4.31
N ALA A 31 2.86 -6.90 -5.22
CA ALA A 31 3.04 -5.53 -5.69
C ALA A 31 1.78 -4.99 -6.39
N LEU A 32 1.19 -5.79 -7.29
CA LEU A 32 -0.03 -5.46 -8.01
C LEU A 32 -1.19 -5.26 -7.04
N ARG A 33 -1.39 -6.19 -6.10
CA ARG A 33 -2.43 -6.08 -5.07
C ARG A 33 -2.24 -4.82 -4.23
N ALA A 34 -1.01 -4.51 -3.85
CA ALA A 34 -0.72 -3.33 -3.05
C ALA A 34 -1.01 -2.03 -3.83
N GLU A 35 -0.70 -1.95 -5.12
CA GLU A 35 -1.01 -0.78 -5.95
C GLU A 35 -2.51 -0.67 -6.21
N TYR A 36 -3.20 -1.78 -6.46
CA TYR A 36 -4.66 -1.82 -6.58
C TYR A 36 -5.35 -1.25 -5.32
N GLU A 37 -4.93 -1.71 -4.14
CA GLU A 37 -5.48 -1.23 -2.86
C GLU A 37 -5.18 0.26 -2.61
N ARG A 38 -3.98 0.73 -2.98
CA ARG A 38 -3.65 2.16 -2.93
C ARG A 38 -4.53 3.01 -3.84
N SER A 39 -4.79 2.54 -5.06
CA SER A 39 -5.67 3.21 -6.01
C SER A 39 -7.11 3.29 -5.49
N LEU A 40 -7.62 2.23 -4.86
CA LEU A 40 -8.95 2.26 -4.22
C LEU A 40 -9.02 3.28 -3.08
N ILE A 41 -7.99 3.33 -2.24
CA ILE A 41 -7.91 4.32 -1.15
C ILE A 41 -7.89 5.75 -1.73
N LEU A 42 -7.07 6.00 -2.76
CA LEU A 42 -7.00 7.31 -3.41
C LEU A 42 -8.34 7.72 -4.02
N LEU A 43 -9.05 6.79 -4.69
CA LEU A 43 -10.37 7.04 -5.25
C LEU A 43 -11.33 7.51 -4.15
N LYS A 44 -11.40 6.79 -3.03
CA LYS A 44 -12.25 7.18 -1.89
C LYS A 44 -11.89 8.53 -1.28
N LEU A 45 -10.59 8.78 -1.11
CA LEU A 45 -10.09 10.04 -0.59
C LEU A 45 -10.24 11.22 -1.56
N SER A 46 -10.44 10.95 -2.84
CA SER A 46 -10.76 11.97 -3.86
C SER A 46 -12.23 12.38 -3.84
N GLU A 47 -13.14 11.47 -3.42
CA GLU A 47 -14.56 11.74 -3.28
C GLU A 47 -14.83 12.60 -2.04
N LYS A 48 -14.21 12.25 -0.90
CA LYS A 48 -14.34 12.97 0.38
C LYS A 48 -13.17 12.66 1.32
N PRO A 49 -12.82 13.58 2.24
CA PRO A 49 -11.87 13.27 3.30
C PRO A 49 -12.39 12.17 4.24
N MET A 50 -11.52 11.24 4.65
CA MET A 50 -11.90 10.09 5.50
C MET A 50 -10.80 9.70 6.49
N SER A 51 -11.21 9.10 7.61
CA SER A 51 -10.28 8.43 8.54
C SER A 51 -9.86 7.06 8.01
N VAL A 52 -8.76 6.51 8.54
CA VAL A 52 -8.35 5.12 8.26
C VAL A 52 -9.44 4.11 8.61
N LYS A 53 -10.17 4.34 9.70
CA LYS A 53 -11.26 3.45 10.14
C LYS A 53 -12.42 3.47 9.14
N ALA A 54 -12.82 4.64 8.67
CA ALA A 54 -13.89 4.77 7.68
C ALA A 54 -13.49 4.14 6.33
N LEU A 55 -12.24 4.32 5.89
CA LEU A 55 -11.71 3.67 4.67
C LEU A 55 -11.73 2.14 4.79
N ALA A 56 -11.32 1.61 5.96
CA ALA A 56 -11.32 0.19 6.23
C ALA A 56 -12.73 -0.41 6.15
N GLU A 57 -13.72 0.26 6.74
CA GLU A 57 -15.13 -0.12 6.68
C GLU A 57 -15.68 -0.05 5.25
N GLU A 58 -15.47 1.05 4.51
CA GLU A 58 -15.98 1.21 3.14
C GLU A 58 -15.34 0.25 2.12
N LEU A 59 -14.06 -0.10 2.31
CA LEU A 59 -13.33 -0.97 1.38
C LEU A 59 -13.33 -2.45 1.81
N GLY A 60 -13.92 -2.79 2.96
CA GLY A 60 -13.88 -4.15 3.52
C GLY A 60 -12.45 -4.62 3.82
N MET A 61 -11.58 -3.70 4.21
CA MET A 61 -10.15 -3.94 4.46
C MET A 61 -9.82 -3.87 5.94
N ASP A 62 -8.75 -4.55 6.35
CA ASP A 62 -8.21 -4.38 7.71
C ASP A 62 -7.63 -2.96 7.90
N ALA A 63 -7.94 -2.33 9.04
CA ALA A 63 -7.52 -0.96 9.32
C ALA A 63 -5.99 -0.79 9.38
N SER A 64 -5.25 -1.81 9.88
CA SER A 64 -3.79 -1.75 9.88
C SER A 64 -3.22 -1.78 8.46
N ARG A 65 -3.88 -2.52 7.56
CA ARG A 65 -3.52 -2.59 6.14
C ARG A 65 -3.79 -1.27 5.43
N VAL A 66 -4.95 -0.65 5.67
CA VAL A 66 -5.25 0.69 5.17
C VAL A 66 -4.23 1.71 5.67
N LEU A 67 -3.91 1.70 6.97
CA LEU A 67 -2.90 2.61 7.54
C LEU A 67 -1.54 2.47 6.84
N ARG A 68 -1.06 1.24 6.59
CA ARG A 68 0.21 1.01 5.88
C ARG A 68 0.19 1.65 4.48
N HIS A 69 -0.91 1.51 3.74
CA HIS A 69 -1.04 2.13 2.42
C HIS A 69 -1.13 3.66 2.51
N VAL A 70 -1.88 4.21 3.46
CA VAL A 70 -1.96 5.67 3.68
C VAL A 70 -0.58 6.26 4.00
N VAL A 71 0.24 5.58 4.81
CA VAL A 71 1.62 6.02 5.08
C VAL A 71 2.46 6.06 3.81
N VAL A 72 2.37 5.03 2.95
CA VAL A 72 3.07 5.01 1.65
C VAL A 72 2.59 6.15 0.74
N LEU A 73 1.27 6.34 0.62
CA LEU A 73 0.66 7.39 -0.19
C LEU A 73 1.03 8.79 0.30
N LYS A 74 1.08 8.99 1.63
CA LYS A 74 1.53 10.23 2.25
C LYS A 74 3.01 10.51 1.96
N ALA A 75 3.87 9.49 2.05
CA ALA A 75 5.29 9.62 1.67
C ALA A 75 5.49 9.98 0.19
N ARG A 76 4.56 9.54 -0.68
CA ARG A 76 4.49 9.90 -2.10
C ARG A 76 3.79 11.24 -2.38
N ARG A 77 3.34 11.97 -1.34
CA ARG A 77 2.55 13.22 -1.47
C ARG A 77 1.24 13.07 -2.25
N GLN A 78 0.68 11.86 -2.31
CA GLN A 78 -0.61 11.61 -2.96
C GLN A 78 -1.79 11.77 -1.98
N VAL A 79 -1.50 11.78 -0.68
CA VAL A 79 -2.46 11.96 0.40
C VAL A 79 -1.92 12.95 1.41
N GLU A 80 -2.79 13.85 1.86
CA GLU A 80 -2.50 14.85 2.87
C GLU A 80 -3.41 14.72 4.11
N LEU A 81 -2.95 15.28 5.22
CA LEU A 81 -3.77 15.36 6.44
C LEU A 81 -4.77 16.49 6.26
N HIS A 82 -6.06 16.16 6.26
CA HIS A 82 -7.13 17.14 6.19
C HIS A 82 -7.43 17.76 7.57
N GLY A 83 -7.37 16.95 8.63
CA GLY A 83 -7.64 17.39 10.00
C GLY A 83 -7.57 16.23 11.00
N VAL A 84 -8.00 16.48 12.23
CA VAL A 84 -8.11 15.47 13.28
C VAL A 84 -9.49 15.58 13.93
N GLU A 85 -10.22 14.46 13.96
CA GLU A 85 -11.50 14.35 14.64
C GLU A 85 -11.33 13.48 15.89
N GLY A 86 -11.45 14.09 17.07
CA GLY A 86 -11.11 13.43 18.33
C GLY A 86 -9.63 13.03 18.37
N THR A 87 -9.36 11.73 18.28
CA THR A 87 -8.00 11.17 18.17
C THR A 87 -7.70 10.57 16.80
N SER A 88 -8.62 10.69 15.85
CA SER A 88 -8.53 10.07 14.53
C SER A 88 -8.09 11.09 13.46
N PRO A 89 -6.93 10.88 12.81
CA PRO A 89 -6.54 11.68 11.65
C PRO A 89 -7.49 11.45 10.47
N ILE A 90 -7.91 12.55 9.83
CA ILE A 90 -8.70 12.56 8.60
C ILE A 90 -7.79 12.91 7.44
N TYR A 91 -7.83 12.12 6.38
CA TYR A 91 -6.98 12.27 5.21
C TYR A 91 -7.80 12.68 3.99
N ARG A 92 -7.16 13.28 2.99
CA ARG A 92 -7.75 13.55 1.65
C ARG A 92 -6.71 13.31 0.56
N ALA A 93 -7.17 13.05 -0.67
CA ALA A 93 -6.27 12.96 -1.81
C ALA A 93 -5.67 14.35 -2.08
N SER A 94 -4.37 14.38 -2.40
CA SER A 94 -3.67 15.61 -2.77
C SER A 94 -4.10 16.05 -4.17
N LEU A 95 -4.49 17.32 -4.32
CA LEU A 95 -4.84 17.94 -5.58
C LEU A 95 -3.58 18.46 -6.28
N GLU A 96 -2.73 17.58 -6.80
CA GLU A 96 -1.67 18.02 -7.73
C GLU A 96 -1.91 17.35 -9.09
N VAL A 97 -2.20 18.20 -10.09
CA VAL A 97 -2.28 17.93 -11.52
C VAL A 97 -0.88 18.03 -12.12
#